data_AF-A0A7H8M3F7-F1
#
_entry.id   AF-A0A7H8M3F7-F1
#
_cell.length_a   1.000
_cell.length_b   1.000
_cell.length_c   1.000
_cell.angle_alpha   90.00
_cell.angle_beta   90.00
_cell.angle_gamma   90.00
#
_symmetry.space_group_name_H-M   'P 1'
#
loop_
_entity.id
_entity.type
_entity.pdbx_description
1 polymer ?
#
loop_
_entity_poly.entity_id
_entity_poly.type
_entity_poly.pdbx_seq_one_letter_code
_entity_poly.pdbx_strand_id
1 'polypeptide(L)' 'MASTFARGGEVDVVGGDWAPGQIVLVEFPDVAAARAWNDSADYRAIAPLRIRNTDSVRLIVQGL' A
#
# COMPACT_ATOMS: atom_id res chain seq x y z
N MET A 1 6.06 14.95 -2.85
CA MET A 1 6.31 14.03 -3.99
C MET A 1 6.51 12.65 -3.40
N ALA A 2 5.71 11.67 -3.79
CA ALA A 2 5.95 10.26 -3.45
C ALA A 2 6.72 9.64 -4.62
N SER A 3 7.90 9.08 -4.36
CA SER A 3 8.65 8.28 -5.33
C SER A 3 8.17 6.84 -5.25
N THR A 4 7.65 6.30 -6.36
CA THR A 4 7.21 4.90 -6.44
C THR A 4 8.41 3.96 -6.41
N PHE A 5 8.47 3.03 -5.46
CA PHE A 5 9.43 1.92 -5.44
C PHE A 5 8.66 0.59 -5.38
N ALA A 6 8.78 -0.20 -6.45
CA ALA A 6 8.17 -1.52 -6.68
C ALA A 6 6.62 -1.60 -6.65
N ARG A 7 6.02 -1.63 -7.85
CA ARG A 7 4.77 -2.37 -8.08
C ARG A 7 5.19 -3.81 -8.39
N GLY A 8 5.18 -4.68 -7.37
CA GLY A 8 5.73 -6.03 -7.46
C GLY A 8 5.04 -6.88 -8.53
N GLY A 9 5.85 -7.67 -9.25
CA GLY A 9 5.43 -8.79 -10.10
C GLY A 9 5.09 -10.02 -9.25
N GLU A 10 5.54 -11.20 -9.66
CA GLU A 10 5.31 -12.45 -8.92
C GLU A 10 5.79 -12.36 -7.46
N VAL A 11 4.95 -12.79 -6.54
CA VAL A 11 5.24 -12.80 -5.09
C VAL A 11 5.56 -14.23 -4.68
N ASP A 12 6.80 -14.47 -4.26
CA ASP A 12 7.23 -15.73 -3.66
C ASP A 12 7.05 -15.67 -2.14
N VAL A 13 6.10 -16.45 -1.61
CA VAL A 13 5.79 -16.49 -0.18
C VAL A 13 6.62 -17.57 0.48
N VAL A 14 7.68 -17.16 1.18
CA VAL A 14 8.63 -18.07 1.84
C VAL A 14 8.16 -18.59 3.20
N GLY A 15 7.02 -18.12 3.72
CA GLY A 15 6.42 -18.59 4.98
C GLY A 15 5.16 -17.83 5.40
N GLY A 16 4.30 -18.52 6.16
CA GLY A 16 2.98 -18.01 6.59
C GLY A 16 1.89 -18.18 5.52
N ASP A 17 0.67 -17.75 5.85
CA ASP A 17 -0.52 -17.97 5.01
C ASP A 17 -0.91 -16.73 4.17
N TRP A 18 -0.09 -15.67 4.18
CA TRP A 18 -0.40 -14.47 3.41
C TRP A 18 -0.01 -14.65 1.94
N ALA A 19 -1.01 -14.77 1.06
CA ALA A 19 -0.85 -14.97 -0.38
C ALA A 19 -1.38 -13.77 -1.21
N PRO A 20 -0.69 -12.62 -1.23
CA PRO A 20 -1.12 -11.48 -2.02
C PRO A 20 -0.83 -11.70 -3.51
N GLY A 21 -1.78 -11.37 -4.38
CA GLY A 21 -1.56 -11.41 -5.83
C GLY A 21 -0.66 -10.28 -6.35
N GLN A 22 -0.52 -9.19 -5.60
CA GLN A 22 0.37 -8.07 -5.90
C GLN A 22 0.73 -7.32 -4.61
N ILE A 23 1.95 -6.80 -4.54
CA ILE A 23 2.42 -5.93 -3.47
C ILE A 23 2.78 -4.55 -4.04
N VAL A 24 2.38 -3.49 -3.34
CA VAL A 24 2.75 -2.11 -3.62
C VAL A 24 3.39 -1.54 -2.37
N LEU A 25 4.65 -1.10 -2.49
CA LEU A 25 5.34 -0.36 -1.43
C LEU A 25 5.43 1.12 -1.81
N VAL A 26 5.22 1.99 -0.82
CA VAL A 26 5.35 3.42 -0.98
C VAL A 26 6.14 3.95 0.21
N GLU A 27 7.27 4.56 -0.07
CA GLU A 27 8.10 5.22 0.93
C GLU A 27 7.61 6.65 1.15
N PHE A 28 7.61 7.07 2.42
CA PHE A 28 7.27 8.42 2.84
C PHE A 28 8.38 8.96 3.76
N PRO A 29 8.57 10.29 3.82
CA PRO A 29 9.55 10.89 4.72
C PRO A 29 9.35 10.51 6.19
N ASP A 30 8.09 10.33 6.60
CA ASP A 30 7.69 9.88 7.93
C ASP A 30 6.27 9.28 7.91
N VAL A 31 5.85 8.72 9.05
CA VAL A 31 4.51 8.14 9.21
C VAL A 31 3.39 9.18 9.13
N ALA A 32 3.64 10.44 9.52
CA ALA A 32 2.63 11.49 9.43
C ALA A 32 2.31 11.81 7.96
N ALA A 33 3.31 11.87 7.09
CA ALA A 33 3.16 12.01 5.65
C ALA A 33 2.41 10.81 5.04
N ALA A 34 2.72 9.58 5.46
CA ALA A 34 2.00 8.39 5.01
C ALA A 34 0.50 8.44 5.38
N ARG A 35 0.18 8.88 6.61
CA ARG A 35 -1.21 9.05 7.06
C ARG A 35 -1.91 10.17 6.31
N ALA A 36 -1.27 11.32 6.16
CA ALA A 36 -1.82 12.45 5.41
C ALA A 36 -2.15 12.07 3.96
N TRP A 37 -1.29 11.26 3.32
CA TRP A 37 -1.58 10.70 2.01
C TRP A 37 -2.77 9.73 2.02
N ASN A 38 -2.80 8.77 2.96
CA ASN A 38 -3.89 7.80 3.08
C ASN A 38 -5.25 8.47 3.36
N ASP A 39 -5.25 9.58 4.09
CA ASP A 39 -6.46 10.31 4.47
C ASP A 39 -6.75 11.48 3.52
N SER A 40 -6.00 11.61 2.42
CA SER A 40 -6.19 12.67 1.43
C SER A 40 -7.54 12.53 0.71
N ALA A 41 -8.11 13.68 0.31
CA ALA A 41 -9.35 13.70 -0.47
C ALA A 41 -9.19 12.95 -1.80
N ASP A 42 -8.05 13.14 -2.47
CA ASP A 42 -7.73 12.51 -3.74
C ASP A 42 -7.68 10.98 -3.62
N TYR A 43 -7.01 10.46 -2.60
CA TYR A 43 -6.95 9.01 -2.39
C TYR A 43 -8.32 8.44 -1.99
N ARG A 44 -9.08 9.15 -1.13
CA ARG A 44 -10.44 8.73 -0.77
C ARG A 44 -11.38 8.67 -1.98
N ALA A 45 -11.22 9.56 -2.95
CA ALA A 45 -12.05 9.56 -4.17
C ALA A 45 -11.86 8.27 -5.00
N ILE A 46 -10.66 7.68 -5.00
CA ILE A 46 -10.35 6.47 -5.78
C ILE A 46 -10.43 5.17 -4.96
N ALA A 47 -10.42 5.24 -3.63
CA ALA A 47 -10.47 4.07 -2.75
C ALA A 47 -11.67 3.12 -3.00
N PRO A 48 -12.90 3.60 -3.31
CA PRO A 48 -14.03 2.73 -3.60
C PRO A 48 -13.82 1.79 -4.79
N LEU A 49 -13.02 2.21 -5.79
CA LEU A 49 -12.68 1.36 -6.93
C LEU A 49 -11.85 0.16 -6.49
N ARG A 50 -10.84 0.36 -5.64
CA ARG A 50 -10.03 -0.74 -5.11
C ARG A 50 -10.86 -1.70 -4.27
N ILE A 51 -11.68 -1.17 -3.35
CA ILE A 51 -12.47 -1.98 -2.42
C ILE A 51 -13.45 -2.90 -3.17
N ARG A 52 -14.08 -2.40 -4.24
CA ARG A 52 -15.03 -3.18 -5.04
C ARG A 52 -14.39 -4.27 -5.91
N ASN A 53 -13.10 -4.16 -6.18
CA ASN A 53 -12.42 -4.95 -7.20
C ASN A 53 -11.31 -5.83 -6.62
N THR A 54 -10.97 -5.69 -5.33
CA THR A 54 -9.83 -6.40 -4.72
C THR A 54 -9.96 -6.47 -3.21
N ASP A 55 -9.83 -7.68 -2.66
CA ASP A 55 -9.53 -7.88 -1.25
C ASP A 55 -8.06 -7.58 -1.00
N SER A 56 -7.77 -6.55 -0.19
CA SER A 56 -6.40 -6.12 0.04
C SER A 56 -6.16 -5.70 1.47
N VAL A 57 -4.97 -6.01 1.97
CA VAL A 57 -4.44 -5.49 3.23
C VAL A 57 -3.64 -4.22 2.95
N ARG A 58 -3.80 -3.20 3.79
CA ARG A 58 -2.99 -1.97 3.76
C ARG A 58 -2.44 -1.71 5.15
N LEU A 59 -1.15 -1.43 5.23
CA LEU A 59 -0.42 -1.24 6.48
C LEU A 59 0.48 0.00 6.34
N ILE A 60 0.68 0.72 7.43
CA ILE A 60 1.72 1.75 7.55
C ILE A 60 2.70 1.24 8.59
N VAL A 61 3.98 1.15 8.21
CA VAL A 61 5.04 0.64 9.06
C VAL A 61 6.04 1.76 9.31
N GLN A 62 6.35 2.01 10.58
CA GLN A 62 7.43 2.92 10.98
C GLN A 62 8.75 2.18 10.78
N GLY A 63 9.67 2.77 10.01
CA GLY A 63 11.06 2.28 9.95
C GLY A 63 11.76 2.45 11.29
N LEU A 64 12.71 1.57 11.58
CA LEU A 64 13.57 1.63 12.76
C LEU A 64 14.67 2.69 12.60
#